data_AF-A0A101XQU5-F1
#
_entry.id   AF-A0A101XQU5-F1
#
_cell.length_a   1.000
_cell.length_b   1.000
_cell.length_c   1.000
_cell.angle_alpha   90.00
_cell.angle_beta   90.00
_cell.angle_gamma   90.00
#
_symmetry.space_group_name_H-M   'P 1'
#
loop_
_entity.id
_entity.type
_entity.pdbx_description
1 polymer ?
#
loop_
_entity_poly.entity_id
_entity_poly.type
_entity_poly.pdbx_seq_one_letter_code
_entity_poly.pdbx_strand_id
1 'polypeptide(L)'
;MILHVLHVKNGHCTIVDHGSRKTLIDIHKLAESEMAEEQGGLFEKVVKSSPGGYVHKASDPVAYWEKFFGTTLAFRTIITHPDKDHIKGFNELCDTIGTVNLWMPTRHIDTIPDSDDGNRIRAIVDGKEEGVTFIEPKRGSDNRYFGTGDSDWDQIEILHPANSHQSESSNQGSYLIKIHYGVSSVIIGGDAEQETFKWLLDKYPDDLKCTVFVASHHGRQSGWPGKDVMEQMNPLMVLIPKGKIESKDSALGNYQRVIGAERYLTTSYAGNIRVTLNKQDDINLFECERSTVNKELNEMLKKARKLRIQNV
;
A
#
# COMPACT_ATOMS: atom_id res chain seq x y z
N MET A 1 -7.04 3.11 13.97
CA MET A 1 -6.00 3.07 12.91
C MET A 1 -6.46 3.93 11.75
N ILE A 2 -5.57 4.74 11.18
CA ILE A 2 -5.84 5.53 9.98
C ILE A 2 -4.88 5.09 8.87
N LEU A 3 -5.42 4.75 7.71
CA LEU A 3 -4.67 4.39 6.52
C LEU A 3 -4.66 5.57 5.55
N HIS A 4 -3.48 5.96 5.08
CA HIS A 4 -3.29 6.99 4.06
C HIS A 4 -2.68 6.32 2.83
N VAL A 5 -3.38 6.30 1.70
CA VAL A 5 -2.87 5.78 0.43
C VAL A 5 -2.66 6.95 -0.50
N LEU A 6 -1.39 7.26 -0.79
CA LEU A 6 -1.04 8.48 -1.50
C LEU A 6 -1.09 8.26 -3.01
N HIS A 7 -1.47 9.30 -3.75
CA HIS A 7 -1.30 9.31 -5.18
C HIS A 7 0.10 9.83 -5.52
N VAL A 8 1.04 8.93 -5.83
CA VAL A 8 2.44 9.25 -6.14
C VAL A 8 2.80 8.90 -7.59
N LYS A 9 1.87 9.13 -8.52
CA LYS A 9 1.98 8.72 -9.94
C LYS A 9 2.11 7.20 -10.07
N ASN A 10 3.25 6.71 -10.56
CA ASN A 10 3.42 5.32 -10.98
C ASN A 10 3.98 4.42 -9.88
N GLY A 11 4.35 4.95 -8.72
CA GLY A 11 4.84 4.15 -7.61
C GLY A 11 3.85 4.00 -6.47
N HIS A 12 4.38 3.58 -5.31
CA HIS A 12 3.60 3.33 -4.10
C HIS A 12 4.07 4.21 -2.94
N CYS A 13 3.11 4.72 -2.18
CA CYS A 13 3.38 5.21 -0.83
C CYS A 13 2.10 5.08 0.00
N THR A 14 2.19 4.32 1.09
CA THR A 14 1.11 4.15 2.06
C THR A 14 1.63 4.46 3.45
N ILE A 15 0.85 5.19 4.23
CA ILE A 15 1.18 5.51 5.63
C ILE A 15 0.09 4.93 6.52
N VAL A 16 0.51 4.27 7.59
CA VAL A 16 -0.39 3.73 8.62
C VAL A 16 -0.12 4.46 9.92
N ASP A 17 -1.16 5.13 10.41
CA ASP A 17 -1.18 5.76 11.71
C ASP A 17 -1.77 4.79 12.76
N HIS A 18 -0.89 4.28 13.60
CA HIS A 18 -1.19 3.40 14.73
C HIS A 18 -1.55 4.18 16.01
N GLY A 19 -1.55 5.51 15.98
CA GLY A 19 -1.66 6.39 17.13
C GLY A 19 -0.30 6.98 17.51
N SER A 20 0.44 6.33 18.41
CA SER A 20 1.76 6.83 18.84
C SER A 20 2.87 6.58 17.80
N ARG A 21 2.70 5.58 16.93
CA ARG A 21 3.68 5.17 15.92
C ARG A 21 3.13 5.31 14.52
N LYS A 22 4.03 5.56 13.58
CA LYS A 22 3.73 5.73 12.15
C LYS A 22 4.56 4.73 11.36
N THR A 23 3.92 4.05 10.43
CA THR A 23 4.56 3.14 9.48
C THR A 23 4.45 3.72 8.09
N LEU A 24 5.58 3.94 7.42
CA LEU A 24 5.61 4.27 6.00
C LEU A 24 5.89 2.99 5.21
N ILE A 25 5.11 2.73 4.17
CA ILE A 25 5.19 1.53 3.33
C ILE A 25 5.40 1.99 1.90
N ASP A 26 6.60 1.71 1.40
CA ASP A 26 7.16 2.19 0.14
C ASP A 26 7.18 3.72 0.02
N ILE A 27 8.07 4.20 -0.84
CA ILE A 27 8.14 5.61 -1.21
C ILE A 27 8.39 5.77 -2.69
N HIS A 28 7.64 6.69 -3.27
CA HIS A 28 7.89 7.19 -4.61
C HIS A 28 7.78 8.71 -4.62
N LYS A 29 8.92 9.37 -4.67
CA LYS A 29 9.00 10.82 -4.87
C LYS A 29 9.39 11.13 -6.31
N LEU A 30 8.59 11.95 -6.98
CA LEU A 30 8.96 12.48 -8.29
C LEU A 30 10.08 13.51 -8.13
N ALA A 31 11.00 13.56 -9.10
CA ALA A 31 11.97 14.63 -9.17
C ALA A 31 11.26 15.98 -9.39
N GLU A 32 11.90 17.08 -9.01
CA GLU A 32 11.32 18.43 -9.15
C GLU A 32 10.90 18.74 -10.60
N SER A 33 11.67 18.30 -11.58
CA SER A 33 11.33 18.43 -13.00
C SER A 33 10.07 17.65 -13.38
N GLU A 34 9.95 16.39 -12.93
CA GLU A 34 8.77 15.56 -13.17
C GLU A 34 7.54 16.13 -12.47
N MET A 35 7.71 16.70 -11.27
CA MET A 35 6.63 17.42 -10.57
C MET A 35 6.24 18.69 -11.31
N ALA A 36 7.19 19.46 -11.84
CA ALA A 36 6.92 20.67 -12.62
C ALA A 36 6.18 20.34 -13.93
N GLU A 37 6.54 19.24 -14.60
CA GLU A 37 5.82 18.73 -15.77
C GLU A 37 4.39 18.31 -15.44
N GLU A 38 4.18 17.56 -14.35
CA GLU A 38 2.84 17.22 -13.85
C GLU A 38 2.04 18.50 -13.55
N GLN A 39 2.70 19.54 -13.02
CA GLN A 39 2.06 20.81 -12.68
C GLN A 39 1.71 21.68 -13.89
N GLY A 40 2.60 21.73 -14.89
CA GLY A 40 2.52 22.59 -16.07
C GLY A 40 1.83 21.97 -17.29
N GLY A 41 1.65 20.65 -17.33
CA GLY A 41 0.85 20.00 -18.36
C GLY A 41 -0.59 20.53 -18.35
N LEU A 42 -1.14 20.87 -19.52
CA LEU A 42 -2.59 21.02 -19.67
C LEU A 42 -3.21 19.71 -19.19
N PHE A 43 -3.83 19.73 -18.00
CA PHE A 43 -4.67 18.62 -17.53
C PHE A 43 -5.56 18.23 -18.70
N GLU A 44 -5.33 17.04 -19.26
CA GLU A 44 -6.19 16.48 -20.29
C GLU A 44 -7.59 16.46 -19.70
N LYS A 45 -8.40 17.45 -20.12
CA LYS A 45 -9.83 17.51 -19.92
C LYS A 45 -10.43 16.35 -20.71
N VAL A 46 -10.32 15.15 -20.18
CA VAL A 46 -11.11 14.00 -20.61
C VAL A 46 -11.74 13.42 -19.36
N VAL A 47 -12.90 14.00 -19.05
CA VAL A 47 -13.90 13.45 -18.15
C VAL A 47 -14.19 12.01 -18.59
N LYS A 48 -13.65 11.05 -17.86
CA LYS A 48 -14.35 9.79 -17.63
C LYS A 48 -14.79 9.80 -16.17
N SER A 49 -16.10 9.94 -15.99
CA SER A 49 -16.83 9.93 -14.72
C SER A 49 -16.84 8.55 -14.06
N SER A 50 -15.77 7.76 -14.20
CA SER A 50 -15.67 6.41 -13.65
C SER A 50 -14.45 6.29 -12.71
N PRO A 51 -14.53 5.44 -11.66
CA PRO A 51 -13.46 5.23 -10.67
C PRO A 51 -12.08 4.79 -11.20
N GLY A 52 -11.89 4.66 -12.53
CA GLY A 52 -10.62 4.29 -13.17
C GLY A 52 -9.92 5.42 -13.92
N GLY A 53 -10.42 6.66 -13.85
CA GLY A 53 -9.84 7.82 -14.52
C GLY A 53 -8.49 8.27 -13.95
N TYR A 54 -7.74 9.04 -14.74
CA TYR A 54 -6.51 9.73 -14.30
C TYR A 54 -6.80 11.23 -14.30
N VAL A 55 -6.99 11.79 -13.10
CA VAL A 55 -7.51 13.15 -12.89
C VAL A 55 -6.68 13.91 -11.85
N HIS A 56 -5.94 13.23 -10.98
CA HIS A 56 -5.22 13.88 -9.89
C HIS A 56 -3.72 14.00 -10.19
N LYS A 57 -3.10 15.05 -9.66
CA LYS A 57 -1.65 15.23 -9.67
C LYS A 57 -0.99 14.37 -8.60
N ALA A 58 0.23 13.95 -8.87
CA ALA A 58 1.06 13.27 -7.87
C ALA A 58 1.32 14.17 -6.67
N SER A 59 1.32 13.57 -5.48
CA SER A 59 1.69 14.18 -4.23
C SER A 59 3.15 13.91 -3.93
N ASP A 60 3.79 14.86 -3.25
CA ASP A 60 5.09 14.64 -2.64
C ASP A 60 4.88 13.94 -1.28
N PRO A 61 5.38 12.71 -1.08
CA PRO A 61 5.21 11.99 0.17
C PRO A 61 5.90 12.67 1.36
N VAL A 62 7.01 13.38 1.15
CA VAL A 62 7.71 14.10 2.22
C VAL A 62 6.88 15.30 2.68
N ALA A 63 6.44 16.14 1.74
CA ALA A 63 5.57 17.28 2.07
C ALA A 63 4.23 16.83 2.67
N TYR A 64 3.69 15.69 2.23
CA TYR A 64 2.50 15.09 2.83
C TYR A 64 2.75 14.70 4.29
N TRP A 65 3.89 14.05 4.57
CA TRP A 65 4.25 13.65 5.92
C TRP A 65 4.37 14.85 6.86
N GLU A 66 5.13 15.88 6.46
CA GLU A 66 5.30 17.11 7.26
C GLU A 66 3.96 17.77 7.58
N LYS A 67 3.05 17.82 6.59
CA LYS A 67 1.71 18.40 6.76
C LYS A 67 0.87 17.66 7.81
N PHE A 68 0.93 16.32 7.84
CA PHE A 68 0.03 15.51 8.66
C PHE A 68 0.64 15.04 9.98
N PHE A 69 1.96 14.88 10.03
CA PHE A 69 2.68 14.28 11.16
C PHE A 69 3.80 15.18 11.69
N GLY A 70 4.08 16.32 11.03
CA GLY A 70 5.10 17.27 11.45
C GLY A 70 6.47 16.63 11.51
N THR A 71 7.17 16.83 12.62
CA THR A 71 8.52 16.29 12.88
C THR A 71 8.52 14.88 13.47
N THR A 72 7.38 14.18 13.46
CA THR A 72 7.30 12.80 13.95
C THR A 72 8.10 11.90 13.01
N LEU A 73 9.09 11.17 13.55
CA LEU A 73 9.86 10.20 12.76
C LEU A 73 8.96 9.06 12.26
N ALA A 74 9.31 8.46 11.11
CA ALA A 74 8.75 7.17 10.75
C ALA A 74 9.28 6.14 11.76
N PHE A 75 8.40 5.60 12.62
CA PHE A 75 8.82 4.55 13.57
C PHE A 75 9.35 3.33 12.80
N ARG A 76 8.77 3.05 11.64
CA ARG A 76 9.35 2.13 10.68
C ARG A 76 9.05 2.58 9.25
N THR A 77 9.98 2.26 8.36
CA THR A 77 9.78 2.24 6.92
C THR A 77 9.82 0.78 6.46
N ILE A 78 8.78 0.34 5.76
CA ILE A 78 8.70 -0.99 5.13
C ILE A 78 8.87 -0.77 3.63
N ILE A 79 9.95 -1.30 3.08
CA ILE A 79 10.14 -1.43 1.64
C ILE A 79 9.66 -2.83 1.26
N THR A 80 8.59 -2.91 0.49
CA THR A 80 7.98 -4.18 0.14
C THR A 80 8.91 -5.01 -0.74
N HIS A 81 9.59 -4.37 -1.68
CA HIS A 81 10.58 -4.95 -2.58
C HIS A 81 11.47 -3.84 -3.18
N PRO A 82 12.63 -4.16 -3.77
CA PRO A 82 13.67 -3.18 -4.12
C PRO A 82 13.42 -2.34 -5.39
N ASP A 83 12.31 -2.53 -6.10
CA ASP A 83 12.09 -1.87 -7.39
C ASP A 83 11.99 -0.34 -7.23
N LYS A 84 12.43 0.39 -8.26
CA LYS A 84 12.62 1.84 -8.22
C LYS A 84 11.34 2.58 -7.82
N ASP A 85 10.19 2.10 -8.26
CA ASP A 85 8.88 2.70 -7.96
C ASP A 85 8.39 2.48 -6.52
N HIS A 86 9.15 1.75 -5.71
CA HIS A 86 8.91 1.50 -4.28
C HIS A 86 9.98 2.11 -3.36
N ILE A 87 11.13 2.51 -3.90
CA ILE A 87 12.25 3.06 -3.10
C ILE A 87 12.64 4.50 -3.46
N LYS A 88 12.14 5.06 -4.58
CA LYS A 88 12.58 6.37 -5.06
C LYS A 88 12.24 7.48 -4.07
N GLY A 89 13.24 8.21 -3.59
CA GLY A 89 13.11 9.25 -2.58
C GLY A 89 13.33 8.78 -1.14
N PHE A 90 13.73 7.52 -0.94
CA PHE A 90 14.06 6.98 0.37
C PHE A 90 15.25 7.69 1.03
N ASN A 91 16.29 8.07 0.27
CA ASN A 91 17.43 8.78 0.84
C ASN A 91 17.00 10.14 1.41
N GLU A 92 16.20 10.89 0.64
CA GLU A 92 15.67 12.18 1.09
C GLU A 92 14.72 12.03 2.29
N LEU A 93 13.88 10.98 2.31
CA LEU A 93 13.04 10.67 3.47
C LEU A 93 13.87 10.47 4.74
N CYS A 94 15.02 9.78 4.64
CA CYS A 94 15.90 9.58 5.80
C CYS A 94 16.44 10.90 6.33
N ASP A 95 16.78 11.83 5.44
CA ASP A 95 17.35 13.13 5.83
C ASP A 95 16.29 14.13 6.34
N THR A 96 15.04 14.03 5.86
CA THR A 96 13.96 14.98 6.17
C THR A 96 13.03 14.51 7.30
N ILE A 97 12.54 13.26 7.20
CA ILE A 97 11.58 12.68 8.15
C ILE A 97 12.32 11.81 9.17
N GLY A 98 13.35 11.08 8.74
CA GLY A 98 14.02 10.06 9.52
C GLY A 98 13.21 8.77 9.69
N THR A 99 13.91 7.66 9.83
CA THR A 99 13.29 6.35 10.10
C THR A 99 14.02 5.63 11.22
N VAL A 100 13.28 5.06 12.17
CA VAL A 100 13.89 4.35 13.31
C VAL A 100 14.20 2.90 12.93
N ASN A 101 13.35 2.29 12.11
CA ASN A 101 13.51 0.90 11.67
C ASN A 101 13.29 0.79 10.17
N LEU A 102 14.18 0.09 9.46
CA LEU A 102 13.98 -0.29 8.06
C LEU A 102 13.65 -1.77 7.96
N TRP A 103 12.57 -2.10 7.25
CA TRP A 103 12.21 -3.47 6.91
C TRP A 103 12.25 -3.66 5.41
N MET A 104 12.91 -4.72 4.95
CA MET A 104 12.90 -5.14 3.55
C MET A 104 13.24 -6.64 3.44
N PRO A 105 12.65 -7.41 2.51
CA PRO A 105 13.15 -8.74 2.20
C PRO A 105 14.54 -8.67 1.57
N THR A 106 15.50 -9.45 2.07
CA THR A 106 16.90 -9.38 1.60
C THR A 106 17.23 -10.33 0.46
N ARG A 107 16.33 -11.26 0.11
CA ARG A 107 16.55 -12.27 -0.94
C ARG A 107 16.95 -11.64 -2.28
N HIS A 108 16.40 -10.48 -2.61
CA HIS A 108 16.63 -9.76 -3.86
C HIS A 108 17.42 -8.46 -3.64
N ILE A 109 18.27 -8.40 -2.63
CA ILE A 109 19.07 -7.20 -2.32
C ILE A 109 19.98 -6.78 -3.48
N ASP A 110 20.44 -7.74 -4.29
CA ASP A 110 21.30 -7.49 -5.46
C ASP A 110 20.56 -6.81 -6.62
N THR A 111 19.22 -6.76 -6.59
CA THR A 111 18.41 -6.06 -7.60
C THR A 111 18.10 -4.61 -7.22
N ILE A 112 18.51 -4.16 -6.02
CA ILE A 112 18.37 -2.76 -5.62
C ILE A 112 19.12 -1.88 -6.65
N PRO A 113 18.44 -0.88 -7.25
CA PRO A 113 19.06 0.07 -8.18
C PRO A 113 20.35 0.69 -7.64
N ASP A 114 21.31 0.94 -8.53
CA ASP A 114 22.47 1.77 -8.21
C ASP A 114 22.06 3.25 -8.24
N SER A 115 21.63 3.74 -7.07
CA SER A 115 21.16 5.11 -6.83
C SER A 115 21.44 5.50 -5.38
N ASP A 116 21.30 6.78 -5.04
CA ASP A 116 21.42 7.24 -3.65
C ASP A 116 20.43 6.52 -2.72
N ASP A 117 19.19 6.34 -3.17
CA ASP A 117 18.17 5.55 -2.44
C ASP A 117 18.65 4.13 -2.18
N GLY A 118 19.12 3.44 -3.21
CA GLY A 118 19.61 2.07 -3.11
C GLY A 118 20.87 1.93 -2.26
N ASN A 119 21.78 2.89 -2.36
CA ASN A 119 23.02 2.94 -1.59
C ASN A 119 22.74 3.15 -0.10
N ARG A 120 21.80 4.03 0.24
CA ARG A 120 21.35 4.24 1.63
C ARG A 120 20.69 2.98 2.20
N ILE A 121 19.84 2.31 1.43
CA ILE A 121 19.22 1.03 1.83
C ILE A 121 20.31 -0.02 2.10
N ARG A 122 21.26 -0.22 1.18
CA ARG A 122 22.39 -1.14 1.36
C ARG A 122 23.20 -0.82 2.60
N ALA A 123 23.50 0.46 2.85
CA ALA A 123 24.22 0.89 4.04
C ALA A 123 23.46 0.54 5.33
N ILE A 124 22.13 0.71 5.37
CA ILE A 124 21.30 0.33 6.52
C ILE A 124 21.31 -1.19 6.72
N VAL A 125 21.14 -1.98 5.65
CA VAL A 125 21.15 -3.45 5.72
C VAL A 125 22.51 -3.96 6.22
N ASP A 126 23.60 -3.35 5.77
CA ASP A 126 24.96 -3.67 6.20
C ASP A 126 25.31 -3.17 7.62
N GLY A 127 24.39 -2.46 8.29
CA GLY A 127 24.63 -1.86 9.61
C GLY A 127 25.63 -0.71 9.62
N LYS A 128 25.81 -0.03 8.47
CA LYS A 128 26.70 1.11 8.28
C LYS A 128 26.02 2.47 8.48
N GLU A 129 24.69 2.49 8.50
CA GLU A 129 23.90 3.68 8.82
C GLU A 129 23.60 3.72 10.33
N GLU A 130 24.14 4.71 11.04
CA GLU A 130 23.85 4.89 12.46
C GLU A 130 22.41 5.38 12.69
N GLY A 131 21.80 4.96 13.81
CA GLY A 131 20.47 5.43 14.21
C GLY A 131 19.28 4.73 13.53
N VAL A 132 19.52 3.87 12.53
CA VAL A 132 18.50 3.06 11.88
C VAL A 132 18.72 1.59 12.17
N THR A 133 17.70 0.90 12.68
CA THR A 133 17.76 -0.55 12.91
C THR A 133 17.15 -1.31 11.72
N PHE A 134 17.93 -2.19 11.08
CA PHE A 134 17.40 -3.10 10.08
C PHE A 134 16.74 -4.32 10.73
N ILE A 135 15.53 -4.68 10.26
CA ILE A 135 14.81 -5.87 10.71
C ILE A 135 14.14 -6.53 9.49
N GLU A 136 14.26 -7.85 9.37
CA GLU A 136 13.60 -8.63 8.32
C GLU A 136 12.59 -9.61 8.94
N PRO A 137 11.41 -9.14 9.40
CA PRO A 137 10.39 -10.05 9.91
C PRO A 137 9.85 -10.92 8.77
N LYS A 138 9.64 -12.20 9.01
CA LYS A 138 9.01 -13.12 8.06
C LYS A 138 7.68 -13.61 8.61
N ARG A 139 6.90 -14.31 7.80
CA ARG A 139 5.68 -14.98 8.28
C ARG A 139 5.98 -15.80 9.53
N GLY A 140 5.15 -15.61 10.56
CA GLY A 140 5.32 -16.22 11.89
C GLY A 140 6.25 -15.45 12.83
N SER A 141 6.88 -14.35 12.40
CA SER A 141 7.56 -13.42 13.31
C SER A 141 6.54 -12.70 14.19
N ASP A 142 6.83 -12.63 15.48
CA ASP A 142 6.00 -11.96 16.49
C ASP A 142 6.90 -11.16 17.44
N ASN A 143 6.56 -9.91 17.71
CA ASN A 143 7.39 -9.00 18.51
C ASN A 143 6.55 -7.85 19.06
N ARG A 144 6.92 -7.31 20.23
CA ARG A 144 6.16 -6.23 20.88
C ARG A 144 5.92 -4.97 20.05
N TYR A 145 6.71 -4.76 19.01
CA TYR A 145 6.54 -3.59 18.17
C TYR A 145 5.67 -3.86 16.94
N PHE A 146 5.38 -5.09 16.55
CA PHE A 146 4.63 -5.34 15.32
C PHE A 146 3.76 -6.58 15.33
N GLY A 147 3.90 -7.48 16.29
CA GLY A 147 3.13 -8.70 16.38
C GLY A 147 1.67 -8.52 16.75
N THR A 148 0.98 -9.64 16.96
CA THR A 148 -0.45 -9.72 17.33
C THR A 148 -0.69 -10.31 18.72
N GLY A 149 0.39 -10.59 19.47
CA GLY A 149 0.31 -11.21 20.80
C GLY A 149 -0.29 -10.34 21.92
N ASP A 150 -0.33 -9.01 21.75
CA ASP A 150 -0.91 -8.06 22.72
C ASP A 150 -1.58 -6.90 21.97
N SER A 151 -2.72 -6.42 22.46
CA SER A 151 -3.50 -5.33 21.83
C SER A 151 -2.79 -3.98 21.76
N ASP A 152 -1.75 -3.75 22.57
CA ASP A 152 -0.97 -2.51 22.58
C ASP A 152 0.13 -2.47 21.49
N TRP A 153 0.33 -3.58 20.77
CA TRP A 153 1.30 -3.67 19.67
C TRP A 153 0.72 -3.11 18.37
N ASP A 154 1.54 -2.90 17.33
CA ASP A 154 1.07 -2.32 16.06
C ASP A 154 0.24 -3.30 15.19
N GLN A 155 0.05 -4.55 15.64
CA GLN A 155 -0.81 -5.54 15.00
C GLN A 155 -0.49 -5.84 13.51
N ILE A 156 0.78 -5.81 13.13
CA ILE A 156 1.29 -6.08 11.78
C ILE A 156 1.75 -7.53 11.65
N GLU A 157 0.95 -8.33 10.97
CA GLU A 157 1.27 -9.70 10.60
C GLU A 157 1.93 -9.75 9.21
N ILE A 158 3.02 -10.50 9.08
CA ILE A 158 3.66 -10.77 7.79
C ILE A 158 2.99 -12.01 7.15
N LEU A 159 2.33 -11.83 6.00
CA LEU A 159 1.79 -12.94 5.22
C LEU A 159 2.83 -13.54 4.28
N HIS A 160 3.69 -12.69 3.71
CA HIS A 160 4.81 -13.08 2.85
C HIS A 160 5.96 -12.09 3.03
N PRO A 161 7.25 -12.48 2.95
CA PRO A 161 7.79 -13.82 2.71
C PRO A 161 7.68 -14.79 3.89
N ALA A 162 7.75 -16.09 3.60
CA ALA A 162 7.78 -17.17 4.60
C ALA A 162 9.05 -18.02 4.43
N ASN A 163 9.58 -18.60 5.51
CA ASN A 163 10.73 -19.51 5.39
C ASN A 163 10.44 -20.71 4.47
N SER A 164 9.18 -21.16 4.43
CA SER A 164 8.71 -22.27 3.60
C SER A 164 8.36 -21.89 2.16
N HIS A 165 8.35 -20.60 1.82
CA HIS A 165 7.99 -20.11 0.49
C HIS A 165 8.75 -18.83 0.19
N GLN A 166 9.79 -18.97 -0.63
CA GLN A 166 10.61 -17.88 -1.13
C GLN A 166 10.41 -17.78 -2.63
N SER A 167 10.30 -16.56 -3.14
CA SER A 167 9.98 -16.33 -4.55
C SER A 167 11.22 -16.01 -5.37
N GLU A 168 11.16 -16.34 -6.66
CA GLU A 168 12.29 -16.14 -7.59
C GLU A 168 12.40 -14.71 -8.15
N SER A 169 11.38 -13.87 -8.01
CA SER A 169 11.43 -12.45 -8.38
C SER A 169 11.20 -11.54 -7.16
N SER A 170 11.69 -10.30 -7.25
CA SER A 170 11.47 -9.25 -6.25
C SER A 170 9.98 -9.02 -6.00
N ASN A 171 9.18 -8.92 -7.06
CA ASN A 171 7.74 -8.68 -6.99
C ASN A 171 7.00 -9.76 -6.21
N GLN A 172 7.18 -11.03 -6.57
CA GLN A 172 6.60 -12.15 -5.84
C GLN A 172 7.12 -12.22 -4.41
N GLY A 173 8.40 -11.85 -4.25
CA GLY A 173 9.14 -11.70 -2.99
C GLY A 173 8.64 -10.57 -2.09
N SER A 174 7.68 -9.75 -2.55
CA SER A 174 7.21 -8.58 -1.82
C SER A 174 6.75 -8.93 -0.41
N TYR A 175 6.95 -7.98 0.51
CA TYR A 175 6.15 -7.98 1.72
C TYR A 175 4.67 -7.86 1.38
N LEU A 176 3.94 -8.93 1.65
CA LEU A 176 2.50 -8.90 1.79
C LEU A 176 2.20 -8.90 3.28
N ILE A 177 1.58 -7.83 3.77
CA ILE A 177 1.33 -7.64 5.21
C ILE A 177 -0.16 -7.47 5.49
N LYS A 178 -0.56 -7.87 6.68
CA LYS A 178 -1.89 -7.67 7.23
C LYS A 178 -1.79 -6.87 8.52
N ILE A 179 -2.57 -5.81 8.63
CA ILE A 179 -2.60 -4.95 9.83
C ILE A 179 -3.98 -5.06 10.45
N HIS A 180 -4.05 -5.53 11.70
CA HIS A 180 -5.30 -5.76 12.41
C HIS A 180 -5.71 -4.54 13.25
N TYR A 181 -7.01 -4.30 13.37
CA TYR A 181 -7.58 -3.28 14.24
C TYR A 181 -8.93 -3.77 14.78
N GLY A 182 -8.90 -4.50 15.90
CA GLY A 182 -10.08 -5.25 16.35
C GLY A 182 -10.41 -6.35 15.36
N VAL A 183 -11.67 -6.40 14.90
CA VAL A 183 -12.11 -7.33 13.85
C VAL A 183 -11.74 -6.82 12.44
N SER A 184 -11.48 -5.52 12.30
CA SER A 184 -11.10 -4.94 11.01
C SER A 184 -9.65 -5.28 10.68
N SER A 185 -9.33 -5.34 9.38
CA SER A 185 -7.95 -5.44 8.94
C SER A 185 -7.70 -4.82 7.57
N VAL A 186 -6.44 -4.47 7.32
CA VAL A 186 -5.93 -4.02 6.02
C VAL A 186 -4.92 -5.03 5.52
N ILE A 187 -5.04 -5.48 4.27
CA ILE A 187 -3.95 -6.17 3.57
C ILE A 187 -3.31 -5.21 2.59
N ILE A 188 -1.97 -5.16 2.56
CA ILE A 188 -1.20 -4.32 1.62
C ILE A 188 -0.32 -5.22 0.78
N GLY A 189 -0.55 -5.15 -0.54
CA GLY A 189 -0.05 -6.05 -1.57
C GLY A 189 1.44 -6.03 -1.87
N GLY A 190 2.09 -4.87 -1.73
CA GLY A 190 3.33 -4.59 -2.46
C GLY A 190 3.13 -4.91 -3.94
N ASP A 191 4.07 -5.63 -4.55
CA ASP A 191 3.93 -6.14 -5.91
C ASP A 191 3.78 -7.66 -5.97
N ALA A 192 3.29 -8.26 -4.87
CA ALA A 192 2.98 -9.68 -4.84
C ALA A 192 2.01 -10.01 -5.98
N GLU A 193 2.32 -11.07 -6.72
CA GLU A 193 1.54 -11.49 -7.88
C GLU A 193 0.75 -12.76 -7.55
N GLN A 194 0.07 -13.31 -8.56
CA GLN A 194 -0.90 -14.38 -8.39
C GLN A 194 -0.34 -15.65 -7.72
N GLU A 195 0.96 -15.95 -7.87
CA GLU A 195 1.58 -17.14 -7.27
C GLU A 195 1.59 -17.04 -5.74
N THR A 196 2.08 -15.94 -5.18
CA THR A 196 2.09 -15.69 -3.73
C THR A 196 0.68 -15.73 -3.14
N PHE A 197 -0.29 -15.12 -3.83
CA PHE A 197 -1.69 -15.14 -3.39
C PHE A 197 -2.31 -16.53 -3.42
N LYS A 198 -2.04 -17.31 -4.47
CA LYS A 198 -2.53 -18.69 -4.57
C LYS A 198 -1.92 -19.58 -3.50
N TRP A 199 -0.63 -19.44 -3.22
CA TRP A 199 0.02 -20.14 -2.12
C TRP A 199 -0.65 -19.83 -0.76
N LEU A 200 -0.99 -18.56 -0.51
CA LEU A 200 -1.73 -18.17 0.69
C LEU A 200 -3.13 -18.76 0.73
N LEU A 201 -3.84 -18.78 -0.39
CA LEU A 201 -5.17 -19.38 -0.46
C LEU A 201 -5.11 -20.89 -0.16
N ASP A 202 -4.11 -21.59 -0.70
CA ASP A 202 -3.96 -23.04 -0.53
C ASP A 202 -3.55 -23.44 0.90
N LYS A 203 -2.78 -22.58 1.59
CA LYS A 203 -2.18 -22.91 2.90
C LYS A 203 -2.83 -22.20 4.09
N TYR A 204 -3.27 -20.97 3.89
CA TYR A 204 -3.72 -20.05 4.94
C TYR A 204 -4.93 -19.20 4.47
N PRO A 205 -6.02 -19.83 4.00
CA PRO A 205 -7.14 -19.09 3.42
C PRO A 205 -7.77 -18.09 4.39
N ASP A 206 -7.84 -18.41 5.68
CA ASP A 206 -8.44 -17.51 6.68
C ASP A 206 -7.64 -16.22 6.90
N ASP A 207 -6.35 -16.22 6.61
CA ASP A 207 -5.50 -15.04 6.76
C ASP A 207 -5.80 -13.98 5.69
N LEU A 208 -6.37 -14.39 4.55
CA LEU A 208 -6.69 -13.49 3.44
C LEU A 208 -7.89 -12.57 3.75
N LYS A 209 -8.76 -12.91 4.71
CA LYS A 209 -9.92 -12.07 5.05
C LYS A 209 -9.46 -10.68 5.48
N CYS A 210 -10.03 -9.64 4.87
CA CYS A 210 -9.74 -8.27 5.24
C CYS A 210 -10.92 -7.31 5.04
N THR A 211 -10.87 -6.17 5.72
CA THR A 211 -11.82 -5.06 5.53
C THR A 211 -11.41 -4.20 4.34
N VAL A 212 -10.12 -3.91 4.22
CA VAL A 212 -9.57 -3.12 3.12
C VAL A 212 -8.39 -3.86 2.49
N PHE A 213 -8.35 -3.90 1.17
CA PHE A 213 -7.20 -4.39 0.42
C PHE A 213 -6.56 -3.23 -0.35
N VAL A 214 -5.28 -2.96 -0.12
CA VAL A 214 -4.47 -2.08 -0.97
C VAL A 214 -3.86 -2.94 -2.06
N ALA A 215 -4.36 -2.76 -3.28
CA ALA A 215 -4.09 -3.65 -4.41
C ALA A 215 -2.62 -3.73 -4.76
N SER A 216 -2.17 -4.94 -5.12
CA SER A 216 -0.78 -5.17 -5.52
C SER A 216 -0.44 -4.60 -6.89
N HIS A 217 0.84 -4.28 -7.12
CA HIS A 217 1.42 -3.96 -8.42
C HIS A 217 0.64 -2.87 -9.16
N HIS A 218 0.24 -1.86 -8.40
CA HIS A 218 -0.54 -0.71 -8.84
C HIS A 218 -1.86 -1.05 -9.56
N GLY A 219 -2.43 -2.22 -9.29
CA GLY A 219 -3.63 -2.72 -9.98
C GLY A 219 -3.37 -3.14 -11.43
N ARG A 220 -2.15 -3.57 -11.77
CA ARG A 220 -1.83 -4.27 -13.02
C ARG A 220 -2.36 -5.71 -13.02
N GLN A 221 -2.45 -6.31 -14.21
CA GLN A 221 -2.86 -7.71 -14.36
C GLN A 221 -1.90 -8.69 -13.69
N SER A 222 -0.60 -8.41 -13.66
CA SER A 222 0.40 -9.20 -12.94
C SER A 222 0.13 -9.27 -11.43
N GLY A 223 -0.25 -8.14 -10.81
CA GLY A 223 -0.64 -8.07 -9.40
C GLY A 223 -2.09 -8.43 -9.10
N TRP A 224 -2.87 -8.90 -10.09
CA TRP A 224 -4.24 -9.34 -9.84
C TRP A 224 -4.22 -10.68 -9.07
N PRO A 225 -4.80 -10.73 -7.85
CA PRO A 225 -4.66 -11.91 -6.98
C PRO A 225 -5.41 -13.15 -7.49
N GLY A 226 -6.41 -12.99 -8.37
CA GLY A 226 -7.31 -14.07 -8.76
C GLY A 226 -8.71 -13.90 -8.18
N LYS A 227 -9.71 -14.50 -8.84
CA LYS A 227 -11.12 -14.39 -8.43
C LYS A 227 -11.36 -15.06 -7.07
N ASP A 228 -10.91 -16.29 -6.96
CA ASP A 228 -10.92 -17.14 -5.77
C ASP A 228 -10.26 -16.46 -4.56
N VAL A 229 -9.10 -15.84 -4.76
CA VAL A 229 -8.43 -15.06 -3.71
C VAL A 229 -9.26 -13.85 -3.31
N MET A 230 -9.80 -13.08 -4.27
CA MET A 230 -10.65 -11.92 -3.97
C MET A 230 -11.95 -12.29 -3.25
N GLU A 231 -12.55 -13.43 -3.60
CA GLU A 231 -13.72 -13.99 -2.91
C GLU A 231 -13.36 -14.39 -1.47
N GLN A 232 -12.20 -15.01 -1.25
CA GLN A 232 -11.72 -15.34 0.10
C GLN A 232 -11.38 -14.08 0.92
N MET A 233 -10.78 -13.06 0.30
CA MET A 233 -10.49 -11.79 0.97
C MET A 233 -11.77 -11.04 1.37
N ASN A 234 -12.77 -11.06 0.48
CA ASN A 234 -14.04 -10.33 0.56
C ASN A 234 -13.93 -8.91 1.18
N PRO A 235 -13.08 -8.01 0.63
CA PRO A 235 -12.85 -6.70 1.22
C PRO A 235 -14.04 -5.76 1.07
N LEU A 236 -14.33 -4.93 2.06
CA LEU A 236 -15.32 -3.86 1.93
C LEU A 236 -14.92 -2.88 0.81
N MET A 237 -13.64 -2.50 0.79
CA MET A 237 -13.07 -1.62 -0.25
C MET A 237 -11.70 -2.13 -0.71
N VAL A 238 -11.44 -2.00 -2.01
CA VAL A 238 -10.10 -2.10 -2.60
C VAL A 238 -9.59 -0.70 -2.94
N LEU A 239 -8.44 -0.33 -2.40
CA LEU A 239 -7.74 0.91 -2.74
C LEU A 239 -6.63 0.59 -3.73
N ILE A 240 -6.59 1.29 -4.85
CA ILE A 240 -5.67 0.98 -5.94
C ILE A 240 -4.70 2.16 -6.12
N PRO A 241 -3.49 2.10 -5.52
CA PRO A 241 -2.46 3.11 -5.71
C PRO A 241 -1.91 2.96 -7.13
N LYS A 242 -2.32 3.85 -8.03
CA LYS A 242 -1.91 3.73 -9.44
C LYS A 242 -1.71 5.07 -10.13
N GLY A 243 -0.86 4.99 -11.14
CA GLY A 243 -0.68 6.02 -12.16
C GLY A 243 -1.38 5.66 -13.46
N LYS A 244 -0.79 6.11 -14.58
CA LYS A 244 -1.29 5.77 -15.92
C LYS A 244 -0.82 4.35 -16.28
N ILE A 245 -1.78 3.46 -16.52
CA ILE A 245 -1.55 2.08 -16.93
C ILE A 245 -2.30 1.86 -18.25
N GLU A 246 -1.66 1.23 -19.23
CA GLU A 246 -2.32 0.87 -20.48
C GLU A 246 -3.50 -0.08 -20.20
N SER A 247 -4.60 0.07 -20.95
CA SER A 247 -5.82 -0.71 -20.71
C SER A 247 -5.58 -2.22 -20.75
N LYS A 248 -4.66 -2.70 -21.60
CA LYS A 248 -4.30 -4.11 -21.72
C LYS A 248 -3.63 -4.67 -20.46
N ASP A 249 -2.92 -3.83 -19.70
CA ASP A 249 -2.16 -4.21 -18.52
C ASP A 249 -2.93 -3.94 -17.22
N SER A 250 -4.09 -3.30 -17.29
CA SER A 250 -4.89 -2.89 -16.13
C SER A 250 -5.82 -4.02 -15.65
N ALA A 251 -5.84 -4.28 -14.35
CA ALA A 251 -6.75 -5.24 -13.72
C ALA A 251 -8.10 -4.64 -13.29
N LEU A 252 -8.36 -3.34 -13.55
CA LEU A 252 -9.61 -2.69 -13.11
C LEU A 252 -10.87 -3.42 -13.58
N GLY A 253 -10.86 -3.97 -14.80
CA GLY A 253 -11.98 -4.76 -15.31
C GLY A 253 -12.22 -6.05 -14.51
N ASN A 254 -11.17 -6.64 -13.92
CA ASN A 254 -11.29 -7.81 -13.05
C ASN A 254 -11.87 -7.43 -11.68
N TYR A 255 -11.38 -6.36 -11.04
CA TYR A 255 -11.96 -5.84 -9.80
C TYR A 255 -13.44 -5.50 -10.00
N GLN A 256 -13.78 -4.73 -11.03
CA GLN A 256 -15.16 -4.37 -11.32
C GLN A 256 -16.06 -5.60 -11.52
N ARG A 257 -15.58 -6.65 -12.21
CA ARG A 257 -16.35 -7.87 -12.46
C ARG A 257 -16.58 -8.71 -11.20
N VAL A 258 -15.61 -8.75 -10.29
CA VAL A 258 -15.63 -9.64 -9.11
C VAL A 258 -16.29 -8.97 -7.90
N ILE A 259 -15.93 -7.72 -7.60
CA ILE A 259 -16.42 -7.02 -6.40
C ILE A 259 -17.38 -5.87 -6.69
N GLY A 260 -17.51 -5.44 -7.94
CA GLY A 260 -18.36 -4.30 -8.33
C GLY A 260 -17.63 -2.96 -8.34
N ALA A 261 -18.21 -1.97 -9.06
CA ALA A 261 -17.60 -0.66 -9.28
C ALA A 261 -17.57 0.22 -8.02
N GLU A 262 -18.45 -0.05 -7.05
CA GLU A 262 -18.56 0.67 -5.79
C GLU A 262 -17.60 0.18 -4.72
N ARG A 263 -16.89 -0.93 -4.97
CA ARG A 263 -15.99 -1.57 -4.00
C ARG A 263 -14.51 -1.39 -4.34
N TYR A 264 -14.18 -0.51 -5.29
CA TYR A 264 -12.80 -0.07 -5.48
C TYR A 264 -12.69 1.44 -5.75
N LEU A 265 -11.54 2.02 -5.42
CA LEU A 265 -11.21 3.41 -5.71
C LEU A 265 -9.72 3.56 -6.06
N THR A 266 -9.41 4.28 -7.13
CA THR A 266 -8.03 4.53 -7.54
C THR A 266 -7.52 5.89 -7.04
N THR A 267 -6.24 5.94 -6.68
CA THR A 267 -5.59 7.21 -6.30
C THR A 267 -5.48 8.17 -7.47
N SER A 268 -5.31 7.67 -8.70
CA SER A 268 -5.31 8.50 -9.92
C SER A 268 -6.60 9.28 -10.12
N TYR A 269 -7.72 8.75 -9.61
CA TYR A 269 -9.04 9.36 -9.73
C TYR A 269 -9.40 10.21 -8.51
N ALA A 270 -9.03 9.77 -7.31
CA ALA A 270 -9.45 10.36 -6.05
C ALA A 270 -8.43 11.30 -5.41
N GLY A 271 -7.17 11.26 -5.85
CA GLY A 271 -6.03 11.87 -5.15
C GLY A 271 -5.59 11.02 -3.97
N ASN A 272 -5.01 11.65 -2.94
CA ASN A 272 -4.70 10.95 -1.70
C ASN A 272 -6.00 10.47 -1.04
N ILE A 273 -6.00 9.22 -0.59
CA ILE A 273 -7.14 8.56 0.06
C ILE A 273 -6.81 8.35 1.54
N ARG A 274 -7.75 8.67 2.43
CA ARG A 274 -7.65 8.40 3.86
C ARG A 274 -8.83 7.58 4.34
N VAL A 275 -8.54 6.51 5.09
CA VAL A 275 -9.53 5.60 5.64
C VAL A 275 -9.28 5.43 7.14
N THR A 276 -10.28 5.79 7.95
CA THR A 276 -10.29 5.49 9.39
C THR A 276 -11.16 4.27 9.62
N LEU A 277 -10.55 3.17 10.08
CA LEU A 277 -11.25 1.94 10.40
C LEU A 277 -11.86 2.00 11.81
N ASN A 278 -13.01 1.37 12.00
CA ASN A 278 -13.49 1.00 13.35
C ASN A 278 -12.99 -0.39 13.73
N LYS A 279 -13.36 -0.88 14.92
CA LYS A 279 -12.94 -2.21 15.41
C LYS A 279 -13.90 -3.35 14.98
N GLN A 280 -14.88 -3.08 14.13
CA GLN A 280 -16.03 -3.94 13.81
C GLN A 280 -16.15 -4.24 12.30
N ASP A 281 -15.01 -4.50 11.64
CA ASP A 281 -14.91 -4.85 10.21
C ASP A 281 -15.57 -3.83 9.26
N ASP A 282 -15.36 -2.54 9.55
CA ASP A 282 -15.97 -1.46 8.77
C ASP A 282 -15.13 -0.17 8.79
N ILE A 283 -15.45 0.73 7.86
CA ILE A 283 -14.84 2.04 7.69
C ILE A 283 -15.71 3.10 8.39
N ASN A 284 -15.13 3.78 9.38
CA ASN A 284 -15.79 4.87 10.12
C ASN A 284 -15.77 6.19 9.34
N LEU A 285 -14.63 6.53 8.73
CA LEU A 285 -14.46 7.73 7.92
C LEU A 285 -13.68 7.39 6.65
N PHE A 286 -14.17 7.87 5.51
CA PHE A 286 -13.57 7.66 4.21
C PHE A 286 -13.48 9.01 3.50
N GLU A 287 -12.25 9.45 3.21
CA GLU A 287 -11.98 10.75 2.61
C GLU A 287 -11.02 10.64 1.42
N CYS A 288 -11.14 11.58 0.48
CA CYS A 288 -10.15 11.78 -0.57
C CYS A 288 -10.02 13.26 -0.97
N GLU A 289 -8.95 13.62 -1.68
CA GLU A 289 -8.67 15.01 -2.07
C GLU A 289 -9.61 15.54 -3.16
N ARG A 290 -10.11 14.67 -4.03
CA ARG A 290 -11.04 15.09 -5.07
C ARG A 290 -12.43 15.37 -4.48
N SER A 291 -12.74 16.65 -4.28
CA SER A 291 -13.97 17.12 -3.62
C SER A 291 -15.28 16.54 -4.17
N THR A 292 -15.37 16.29 -5.48
CA THR A 292 -16.57 15.66 -6.09
C THR A 292 -16.72 14.21 -5.64
N VAL A 293 -15.63 13.44 -5.64
CA VAL A 293 -15.62 12.05 -5.20
C VAL A 293 -15.89 11.98 -3.69
N ASN A 294 -15.26 12.88 -2.93
CA ASN A 294 -15.41 12.94 -1.47
C ASN A 294 -16.88 13.08 -1.03
N LYS A 295 -17.69 13.83 -1.78
CA LYS A 295 -19.14 13.98 -1.52
C LYS A 295 -19.94 12.69 -1.75
N GLU A 296 -19.44 11.78 -2.58
CA GLU A 296 -20.09 10.53 -2.97
C GLU A 296 -19.61 9.32 -2.16
N LEU A 297 -18.49 9.42 -1.44
CA LEU A 297 -17.87 8.30 -0.70
C LEU A 297 -18.83 7.64 0.29
N ASN A 298 -19.67 8.42 0.97
CA ASN A 298 -20.65 7.86 1.91
C ASN A 298 -21.69 6.97 1.22
N GLU A 299 -22.18 7.38 0.05
CA GLU A 299 -23.13 6.58 -0.73
C GLU A 299 -22.44 5.37 -1.37
N MET A 300 -21.21 5.55 -1.86
CA MET A 300 -20.38 4.45 -2.34
C MET A 300 -20.17 3.39 -1.25
N LEU A 301 -19.82 3.80 -0.03
CA LEU A 301 -19.60 2.90 1.10
C LEU A 301 -20.89 2.19 1.55
N LYS A 302 -22.05 2.88 1.52
CA LYS A 302 -23.36 2.23 1.76
C LYS A 302 -23.65 1.13 0.74
N LYS A 303 -23.35 1.36 -0.55
CA LYS A 303 -23.50 0.34 -1.60
C LYS A 303 -22.50 -0.80 -1.42
N ALA A 304 -21.24 -0.49 -1.12
CA ALA A 304 -20.20 -1.46 -0.84
C ALA A 304 -20.58 -2.43 0.28
N ARG A 305 -21.12 -1.91 1.40
CA ARG A 305 -21.61 -2.73 2.52
C ARG A 305 -22.71 -3.71 2.09
N LYS A 306 -23.68 -3.25 1.30
CA LYS A 306 -24.76 -4.11 0.78
C LYS A 306 -24.23 -5.22 -0.12
N LEU A 307 -23.33 -4.88 -1.05
CA LEU A 307 -22.73 -5.84 -1.98
C LEU A 307 -21.84 -6.86 -1.26
N ARG A 308 -21.09 -6.45 -0.23
CA ARG A 308 -20.22 -7.36 0.55
C ARG A 308 -21.03 -8.47 1.24
N ILE A 309 -22.20 -8.14 1.79
CA ILE A 309 -23.08 -9.09 2.48
C ILE A 309 -23.71 -10.09 1.50
N GLN A 310 -24.06 -9.68 0.28
CA GLN A 310 -24.68 -10.55 -0.73
C GLN A 310 -23.74 -11.61 -1.29
N ASN A 311 -22.43 -11.46 -1.08
CA ASN A 311 -21.39 -12.39 -1.53
C ASN A 311 -20.94 -13.37 -0.43
N VAL A 312 -21.60 -13.38 0.74
CA VAL A 312 -21.41 -14.34 1.85
C VAL A 312 -22.58 -15.31 1.87
#